data_AF-A0A194X9A1-F1
#
_entry.id   AF-A0A194X9A1-F1
#
_cell.length_a   1.000
_cell.length_b   1.000
_cell.length_c   1.000
_cell.angle_alpha   90.00
_cell.angle_beta   90.00
_cell.angle_gamma   90.00
#
_symmetry.space_group_name_H-M   'P 1'
#
loop_
_entity.id
_entity.type
_entity.pdbx_description
1 polymer ?
#
loop_
_entity_poly.entity_id
_entity_poly.type
_entity_poly.pdbx_seq_one_letter_code
_entity_poly.pdbx_strand_id
1 'polypeptide(L)'
;MLLERLRPAIYSSNFPKLSSYQYLYSFRQQRFPKYSSMSSVNRTNGSPARKLILVVSISRHLHGVPIEKGIESEWAKEKARDIKDSFENVGFNLDPKDVPTALRDLKHELEGRPWDGIIIGWCIRGNNDFTILFEKVVGACCEVIKSAPETKLMFSSGPQNIVETVARNFAVDGTA
;
A
#
# COMPACT_ATOMS: atom_id res chain seq x y z
N MET A 1 -2.37 -8.38 67.26
CA MET A 1 -2.07 -7.20 66.40
C MET A 1 -2.34 -7.62 64.97
N LEU A 2 -3.50 -7.54 64.33
CA LEU A 2 -4.66 -6.63 64.37
C LEU A 2 -4.32 -5.16 64.11
N LEU A 3 -4.89 -4.68 62.99
CA LEU A 3 -5.11 -3.32 62.49
C LEU A 3 -3.97 -2.69 61.67
N GLU A 4 -4.18 -1.98 60.57
CA GLU A 4 -5.29 -1.75 59.62
C GLU A 4 -4.79 -0.62 58.67
N ARG A 5 -5.49 -0.39 57.55
CA ARG A 5 -5.53 0.86 56.74
C ARG A 5 -4.38 1.04 55.72
N LEU A 6 -4.59 1.34 54.43
CA LEU A 6 -5.69 2.03 53.74
C LEU A 6 -5.83 1.57 52.27
N ARG A 7 -7.03 1.14 51.89
CA ARG A 7 -7.77 1.55 50.68
C ARG A 7 -9.19 1.93 51.18
N PRO A 8 -10.06 2.68 50.46
CA PRO A 8 -10.07 2.95 49.01
C PRO A 8 -10.44 4.40 48.62
N ALA A 9 -10.30 4.73 47.34
CA ALA A 9 -11.15 5.74 46.70
C ALA A 9 -11.63 5.17 45.36
N ILE A 10 -12.94 4.94 45.33
CA ILE A 10 -13.74 4.52 44.20
C ILE A 10 -13.95 5.74 43.29
N TYR A 11 -13.68 5.60 41.99
CA TYR A 11 -14.51 6.28 40.99
C TYR A 11 -15.08 5.23 40.05
N SER A 12 -16.37 4.98 40.27
CA SER A 12 -17.26 4.30 39.35
C SER A 12 -17.66 5.29 38.26
N SER A 13 -17.46 4.90 37.00
CA SER A 13 -18.35 5.32 35.92
C SER A 13 -18.32 4.29 34.81
N ASN A 14 -19.45 3.58 34.71
CA ASN A 14 -19.91 2.72 33.63
C ASN A 14 -19.36 3.08 32.25
N PHE A 15 -18.56 2.18 31.66
CA PHE A 15 -18.39 2.11 30.22
C PHE A 15 -19.26 0.97 29.68
N PRO A 16 -20.12 1.21 28.68
CA PRO A 16 -20.86 0.13 28.05
C PRO A 16 -19.86 -0.81 27.36
N LYS A 17 -19.99 -2.12 27.63
CA LYS A 17 -19.38 -3.17 26.79
C LYS A 17 -20.02 -3.07 25.40
N LEU A 18 -19.42 -2.29 24.51
CA LEU A 18 -19.79 -2.28 23.10
C LEU A 18 -19.00 -3.38 22.40
N SER A 19 -19.77 -4.24 21.75
CA SER A 19 -19.30 -5.31 20.86
C SER A 19 -18.33 -4.75 19.82
N SER A 20 -17.27 -5.50 19.54
CA SER A 20 -16.20 -5.22 18.56
C SER A 20 -16.71 -4.91 17.13
N TYR A 21 -18.00 -5.05 16.87
CA TYR A 21 -18.65 -4.74 15.61
C TYR A 21 -18.97 -3.26 15.36
N GLN A 22 -18.91 -2.38 16.38
CA GLN A 22 -19.30 -0.97 16.22
C GLN A 22 -18.18 0.00 15.81
N TYR A 23 -16.91 -0.38 15.94
CA TYR A 23 -15.80 0.43 15.39
C TYR A 23 -15.62 0.27 13.87
N LEU A 24 -16.24 -0.76 13.28
CA LEU A 24 -16.14 -1.06 11.84
C LEU A 24 -17.04 -0.19 10.95
N TYR A 25 -17.87 0.69 11.51
CA TYR A 25 -18.83 1.49 10.74
C TYR A 25 -18.44 2.98 10.55
N SER A 26 -17.46 3.50 11.29
CA SER A 26 -17.05 4.91 11.20
C SER A 26 -15.91 5.19 10.21
N PHE A 27 -15.25 4.17 9.67
CA PHE A 27 -14.28 4.33 8.56
C PHE A 27 -14.91 4.19 7.16
N ARG A 28 -16.22 3.97 7.08
CA ARG A 28 -16.94 3.60 5.86
C ARG A 28 -17.40 4.78 4.99
N GLN A 29 -16.75 5.95 5.05
CA GLN A 29 -17.14 7.13 4.26
C GLN A 29 -15.98 7.93 3.62
N GLN A 30 -14.85 7.30 3.32
CA GLN A 30 -14.05 7.81 2.18
C GLN A 30 -14.63 7.21 0.90
N ARG A 31 -15.50 8.00 0.25
CA ARG A 31 -16.09 7.70 -1.05
C ARG A 31 -14.97 7.50 -2.08
N PHE A 32 -14.66 6.25 -2.38
CA PHE A 32 -14.09 5.92 -3.69
C PHE A 32 -15.24 5.82 -4.69
N PRO A 33 -15.16 6.48 -5.87
CA PRO A 33 -16.18 6.33 -6.89
C PRO A 33 -16.26 4.87 -7.33
N LYS A 34 -17.48 4.33 -7.41
CA LYS A 34 -17.74 3.00 -7.97
C LYS A 34 -17.31 3.00 -9.43
N TYR A 35 -16.27 2.26 -9.78
CA TYR A 35 -15.95 1.98 -11.17
C TYR A 35 -16.86 0.85 -11.67
N SER A 36 -17.87 1.24 -12.43
CA SER A 36 -18.65 0.30 -13.24
C SER A 36 -17.76 -0.34 -14.29
N SER A 37 -17.90 -1.65 -14.47
CA SER A 37 -17.37 -2.40 -15.62
C SER A 37 -17.66 -1.63 -16.92
N MET A 38 -16.62 -1.13 -17.59
CA MET A 38 -16.71 -0.54 -18.92
C MET A 38 -15.87 -1.37 -19.88
N SER A 39 -16.59 -1.99 -20.81
CA SER A 39 -16.12 -2.55 -22.07
C SER A 39 -15.16 -1.62 -22.82
N SER A 40 -14.17 -2.23 -23.48
CA SER A 40 -13.13 -1.65 -24.33
C SER A 40 -13.51 -0.32 -25.00
N VAL A 41 -12.98 0.79 -24.45
CA VAL A 41 -13.06 2.11 -25.08
C VAL A 41 -11.89 2.26 -26.05
N ASN A 42 -12.21 2.46 -27.34
CA ASN A 42 -11.27 2.90 -28.37
C ASN A 42 -10.60 4.21 -27.93
N ARG A 43 -9.30 4.18 -27.64
CA ARG A 43 -8.51 5.37 -27.29
C ARG A 43 -8.08 6.09 -28.57
N THR A 44 -8.78 7.13 -28.97
CA THR A 44 -8.32 8.08 -29.99
C THR A 44 -7.68 9.31 -29.33
N ASN A 45 -6.45 9.62 -29.76
CA ASN A 45 -5.70 10.89 -29.62
C ASN A 45 -6.00 11.76 -28.38
N GLY A 46 -5.28 11.45 -27.30
CA GLY A 46 -5.08 12.29 -26.12
C GLY A 46 -3.82 11.77 -25.41
N SER A 47 -3.12 12.62 -24.64
CA SER A 47 -1.96 12.20 -23.84
C SER A 47 -2.25 10.85 -23.15
N PRO A 48 -1.36 9.86 -23.23
CA PRO A 48 -1.63 8.54 -22.67
C PRO A 48 -1.98 8.68 -21.18
N ALA A 49 -3.05 8.00 -20.76
CA ALA A 49 -3.46 7.98 -19.37
C ALA A 49 -2.26 7.59 -18.48
N ARG A 50 -2.12 8.27 -17.33
CA ARG A 50 -1.04 7.98 -16.37
C ARG A 50 -1.06 6.52 -15.96
N LYS A 51 0.12 5.90 -15.94
CA LYS A 51 0.27 4.54 -15.45
C LYS A 51 0.13 4.54 -13.93
N LEU A 52 -0.70 3.64 -13.39
CA LEU A 52 -1.01 3.56 -11.98
C LEU A 52 -0.15 2.49 -11.30
N ILE A 53 0.65 2.93 -10.32
CA ILE A 53 1.64 2.10 -9.62
C ILE A 53 1.28 1.98 -8.15
N LEU A 54 1.09 0.76 -7.66
CA LEU A 54 0.96 0.47 -6.23
C LEU A 54 2.35 0.26 -5.60
N VAL A 55 2.64 0.89 -4.48
CA VAL A 55 3.91 0.73 -3.74
C VAL A 55 3.63 0.14 -2.36
N VAL A 56 3.87 -1.16 -2.22
CA VAL A 56 3.68 -1.92 -0.99
C VAL A 56 4.92 -1.81 -0.09
N SER A 57 4.73 -1.39 1.15
CA SER A 57 5.84 -1.04 2.05
C SER A 57 5.48 -1.21 3.53
N ILE A 58 6.47 -1.57 4.34
CA ILE A 58 6.40 -1.56 5.82
C ILE A 58 7.13 -0.34 6.42
N SER A 59 7.38 0.71 5.64
CA SER A 59 8.07 1.93 6.09
C SER A 59 7.46 2.55 7.37
N ARG A 60 6.13 2.55 7.49
CA ARG A 60 5.44 3.00 8.71
C ARG A 60 5.85 2.21 9.94
N HIS A 61 6.03 0.91 9.80
CA HIS A 61 6.47 0.04 10.89
C HIS A 61 7.93 0.31 11.26
N LEU A 62 8.82 0.43 10.27
CA LEU A 62 10.26 0.59 10.51
C LEU A 62 10.67 2.00 10.94
N HIS A 63 10.00 3.03 10.42
CA HIS A 63 10.44 4.42 10.53
C HIS A 63 9.37 5.33 11.14
N GLY A 64 8.17 4.82 11.42
CA GLY A 64 7.06 5.63 11.91
C GLY A 64 6.43 6.54 10.85
N VAL A 65 6.88 6.46 9.59
CA VAL A 65 6.48 7.37 8.51
C VAL A 65 5.80 6.58 7.38
N PRO A 66 4.65 7.05 6.86
CA PRO A 66 3.99 6.44 5.71
C PRO A 66 4.86 6.40 4.45
N ILE A 67 4.69 5.37 3.61
CA ILE A 67 5.41 5.23 2.33
C ILE A 67 5.14 6.40 1.38
N GLU A 68 3.98 7.03 1.48
CA GLU A 68 3.57 8.19 0.70
C GLU A 68 4.58 9.33 0.82
N LYS A 69 5.20 9.52 1.99
CA LYS A 69 6.28 10.51 2.16
C LYS A 69 7.56 10.12 1.43
N GLY A 70 7.88 8.83 1.39
CA GLY A 70 8.98 8.29 0.60
C GLY A 70 8.73 8.47 -0.90
N ILE A 71 7.50 8.20 -1.36
CA ILE A 71 7.08 8.43 -2.75
C ILE A 71 7.20 9.92 -3.09
N GLU A 72 6.58 10.82 -2.33
CA GLU A 72 6.65 12.28 -2.53
C GLU A 72 8.12 12.75 -2.62
N SER A 73 8.96 12.31 -1.69
CA SER A 73 10.38 12.68 -1.65
C SER A 73 11.15 12.17 -2.85
N GLU A 74 10.91 10.92 -3.29
CA GLU A 74 11.59 10.32 -4.43
C GLU A 74 11.20 10.96 -5.76
N TRP A 75 9.90 11.25 -5.94
CA TRP A 75 9.36 11.86 -7.16
C TRP A 75 9.63 13.36 -7.26
N ALA A 76 10.06 14.01 -6.17
CA ALA A 76 10.56 15.38 -6.19
C ALA A 76 12.03 15.50 -6.66
N LYS A 77 12.77 14.40 -6.77
CA LYS A 77 14.18 14.39 -7.18
C LYS A 77 14.34 14.53 -8.69
N GLU A 78 15.49 15.04 -9.11
CA GLU A 78 15.85 15.25 -10.52
C GLU A 78 15.68 13.98 -11.39
N LYS A 79 15.97 12.80 -10.84
CA LYS A 79 15.81 11.51 -11.53
C LYS A 79 14.38 11.21 -12.00
N ALA A 80 13.37 11.87 -11.46
CA ALA A 80 11.97 11.69 -11.82
C ALA A 80 11.49 12.74 -12.84
N ARG A 81 12.30 13.77 -13.14
CA ARG A 81 11.87 14.97 -13.88
C ARG A 81 11.17 14.63 -15.18
N ASP A 82 11.73 13.69 -15.94
CA ASP A 82 11.30 13.40 -17.31
C ASP A 82 10.14 12.39 -17.36
N ILE A 83 9.80 11.77 -16.22
CA ILE A 83 8.81 10.68 -16.17
C ILE A 83 7.65 10.94 -15.22
N LYS A 84 7.77 11.87 -14.27
CA LYS A 84 6.79 12.13 -13.19
C LYS A 84 5.35 12.32 -13.67
N ASP A 85 5.15 12.96 -14.81
CA ASP A 85 3.81 13.27 -15.29
C ASP A 85 3.09 12.06 -15.94
N SER A 86 3.85 10.99 -16.21
CA SER A 86 3.37 9.74 -16.81
C SER A 86 2.91 8.69 -15.80
N PHE A 87 3.11 8.93 -14.50
CA PHE A 87 2.84 7.96 -13.45
C PHE A 87 2.02 8.55 -12.30
N GLU A 88 1.09 7.76 -11.78
CA GLU A 88 0.42 7.99 -10.51
C GLU A 88 0.84 6.89 -9.53
N ASN A 89 1.38 7.26 -8.38
CA ASN A 89 1.94 6.32 -7.42
C ASN A 89 1.11 6.32 -6.15
N VAL A 90 0.63 5.16 -5.75
CA VAL A 90 -0.21 4.96 -4.57
C VAL A 90 0.55 4.15 -3.54
N GLY A 91 0.64 4.68 -2.31
CA GLY A 91 1.26 3.99 -1.19
C GLY A 91 0.33 2.96 -0.56
N PHE A 92 0.85 1.78 -0.24
CA PHE A 92 0.18 0.81 0.63
C PHE A 92 1.09 0.51 1.84
N ASN A 93 0.62 0.90 3.01
CA ASN A 93 1.33 0.71 4.28
C ASN A 93 0.93 -0.64 4.90
N LEU A 94 1.74 -1.67 4.66
CA LEU A 94 1.58 -3.00 5.22
C LEU A 94 1.97 -2.99 6.71
N ASP A 95 1.13 -3.57 7.57
CA ASP A 95 1.47 -3.78 8.98
C ASP A 95 1.96 -5.22 9.22
N PRO A 96 3.24 -5.43 9.55
CA PRO A 96 3.75 -6.77 9.82
C PRO A 96 3.29 -7.33 11.17
N LYS A 97 2.63 -6.53 12.04
CA LYS A 97 2.13 -6.99 13.34
C LYS A 97 0.80 -7.75 13.25
N ASP A 98 0.00 -7.49 12.21
CA ASP A 98 -1.26 -8.19 11.92
C ASP A 98 -1.29 -8.62 10.45
N VAL A 99 -0.49 -9.65 10.15
CA VAL A 99 -0.34 -10.19 8.79
C VAL A 99 -1.66 -10.65 8.17
N PRO A 100 -2.58 -11.36 8.87
CA PRO A 100 -3.86 -11.75 8.29
C PRO A 100 -4.70 -10.56 7.81
N THR A 101 -4.81 -9.51 8.63
CA THR A 101 -5.52 -8.28 8.25
C THR A 101 -4.80 -7.56 7.12
N ALA A 102 -3.48 -7.37 7.23
CA ALA A 102 -2.69 -6.67 6.23
C ALA A 102 -2.78 -7.33 4.85
N LEU A 103 -2.78 -8.67 4.77
CA LEU A 103 -2.93 -9.40 3.51
C LEU A 103 -4.35 -9.32 2.94
N ARG A 104 -5.38 -9.34 3.79
CA ARG A 104 -6.77 -9.16 3.36
C ARG A 104 -6.97 -7.77 2.76
N ASP A 105 -6.45 -6.75 3.43
CA ASP A 105 -6.58 -5.36 3.00
C ASP A 105 -5.75 -5.10 1.73
N LEU A 106 -4.57 -5.73 1.60
CA LEU A 106 -3.78 -5.68 0.38
C LEU A 106 -4.54 -6.31 -0.80
N LYS A 107 -5.16 -7.48 -0.62
CA LYS A 107 -5.97 -8.11 -1.67
C LYS A 107 -7.13 -7.21 -2.09
N HIS A 108 -7.80 -6.59 -1.12
CA HIS A 108 -8.87 -5.65 -1.41
C HIS A 108 -8.39 -4.45 -2.26
N GLU A 109 -7.21 -3.89 -1.94
CA GLU A 109 -6.62 -2.81 -2.74
C GLU A 109 -6.23 -3.27 -4.15
N LEU A 110 -5.65 -4.47 -4.27
CA LEU A 110 -5.27 -5.06 -5.55
C LEU A 110 -6.48 -5.35 -6.45
N GLU A 111 -7.60 -5.79 -5.87
CA GLU A 111 -8.84 -6.11 -6.59
C GLU A 111 -9.72 -4.87 -6.85
N GLY A 112 -9.54 -3.80 -6.07
CA GLY A 112 -10.39 -2.60 -6.12
C GLY A 112 -10.25 -1.77 -7.39
N ARG A 113 -9.13 -1.91 -8.12
CA ARG A 113 -8.84 -1.17 -9.35
C ARG A 113 -7.76 -1.88 -10.20
N PRO A 114 -7.69 -1.62 -11.51
CA PRO A 114 -6.57 -2.10 -12.32
C PRO A 114 -5.27 -1.36 -11.98
N TRP A 115 -4.15 -2.09 -12.00
CA TRP A 115 -2.81 -1.55 -11.75
C TRP A 115 -1.92 -1.81 -12.96
N ASP A 116 -1.17 -0.80 -13.42
CA ASP A 116 -0.13 -1.02 -14.44
C ASP A 116 1.09 -1.69 -13.81
N GLY A 117 1.35 -1.43 -12.53
CA GLY A 117 2.49 -1.99 -11.82
C GLY A 117 2.30 -2.06 -10.31
N ILE A 118 2.96 -3.05 -9.70
CA ILE A 118 3.00 -3.25 -8.26
C ILE A 118 4.47 -3.33 -7.84
N ILE A 119 4.92 -2.39 -7.01
CA ILE A 119 6.25 -2.38 -6.40
C ILE A 119 6.15 -2.99 -5.01
N ILE A 120 6.93 -4.03 -4.76
CA ILE A 120 7.23 -4.49 -3.41
C ILE A 120 8.53 -3.80 -2.95
N GLY A 121 8.39 -2.93 -1.95
CA GLY A 121 9.46 -2.09 -1.44
C GLY A 121 10.58 -2.87 -0.73
N TRP A 122 11.78 -2.29 -0.75
CA TRP A 122 13.00 -2.90 -0.20
C TRP A 122 12.88 -3.18 1.30
N CYS A 123 12.09 -2.41 2.04
CA CYS A 123 11.88 -2.64 3.47
C CYS A 123 11.31 -4.03 3.81
N ILE A 124 10.56 -4.65 2.89
CA ILE A 124 10.02 -6.01 3.08
C ILE A 124 11.05 -7.05 2.63
N ARG A 125 11.61 -6.87 1.42
CA ARG A 125 12.54 -7.83 0.79
C ARG A 125 13.93 -7.83 1.43
N GLY A 126 14.41 -6.67 1.85
CA GLY A 126 15.79 -6.43 2.29
C GLY A 126 16.05 -6.77 3.76
N ASN A 127 15.06 -7.31 4.47
CA ASN A 127 15.20 -7.74 5.85
C ASN A 127 14.71 -9.19 5.99
N ASN A 128 15.62 -10.08 6.40
CA ASN A 128 15.38 -11.52 6.52
C ASN A 128 14.22 -11.86 7.47
N ASP A 129 13.96 -11.03 8.47
CA ASP A 129 12.86 -11.23 9.43
C ASP A 129 11.48 -11.18 8.76
N PHE A 130 11.38 -10.52 7.60
CA PHE A 130 10.14 -10.40 6.84
C PHE A 130 10.06 -11.33 5.64
N THR A 131 10.92 -12.35 5.53
CA THR A 131 10.92 -13.30 4.40
C THR A 131 9.55 -13.97 4.21
N ILE A 132 8.93 -14.47 5.28
CA ILE A 132 7.60 -15.11 5.21
C ILE A 132 6.54 -14.09 4.77
N LEU A 133 6.64 -12.85 5.23
CA LEU A 133 5.71 -11.78 4.84
C LEU A 133 5.89 -11.42 3.37
N PHE A 134 7.13 -11.31 2.91
CA PHE A 134 7.49 -11.08 1.52
C PHE A 134 6.86 -12.14 0.62
N GLU A 135 7.04 -13.42 0.92
CA GLU A 135 6.48 -14.53 0.14
C GLU A 135 4.95 -14.46 0.07
N LYS A 136 4.29 -14.17 1.20
CA LYS A 136 2.82 -14.03 1.24
C LYS A 136 2.32 -12.84 0.44
N VAL A 137 3.01 -11.71 0.49
CA VAL A 137 2.69 -10.52 -0.29
C VAL A 137 2.87 -10.79 -1.78
N VAL A 138 4.00 -11.41 -2.18
CA VAL A 138 4.24 -11.82 -3.57
C VAL A 138 3.14 -12.77 -4.04
N GLY A 139 2.79 -13.78 -3.24
CA GLY A 139 1.72 -14.71 -3.55
C GLY A 139 0.38 -14.00 -3.78
N ALA A 140 0.01 -13.05 -2.91
CA ALA A 140 -1.21 -12.26 -3.09
C ALA A 140 -1.21 -11.44 -4.39
N CYS A 141 -0.09 -10.79 -4.73
CA CYS A 141 0.05 -10.06 -5.98
C CYS A 141 -0.05 -10.98 -7.20
N CYS A 142 0.62 -12.14 -7.16
CA CYS A 142 0.60 -13.10 -8.27
C CYS A 142 -0.80 -13.63 -8.57
N GLU A 143 -1.65 -13.84 -7.56
CA GLU A 143 -3.04 -14.26 -7.79
C GLU A 143 -3.83 -13.22 -8.61
N VAL A 144 -3.64 -11.93 -8.33
CA VAL A 144 -4.31 -10.85 -9.08
C VAL A 144 -3.75 -10.70 -10.49
N ILE A 145 -2.42 -10.83 -10.65
CA ILE A 145 -1.75 -10.74 -11.95
C ILE A 145 -2.20 -11.83 -12.93
N LYS A 146 -2.64 -13.00 -12.43
CA LYS A 146 -3.23 -14.04 -13.31
C LYS A 146 -4.43 -13.53 -14.12
N SER A 147 -5.18 -12.57 -13.55
CA SER A 147 -6.34 -11.94 -14.21
C SER A 147 -6.00 -10.62 -14.92
N ALA A 148 -4.78 -10.10 -14.74
CA ALA A 148 -4.28 -8.86 -15.33
C ALA A 148 -2.81 -9.06 -15.77
N PRO A 149 -2.55 -9.84 -16.85
CA PRO A 149 -1.20 -10.22 -17.25
C PRO A 149 -0.30 -9.05 -17.68
N GLU A 150 -0.88 -7.90 -17.99
CA GLU A 150 -0.18 -6.65 -18.29
C GLU A 150 0.41 -5.97 -17.04
N THR A 151 -0.11 -6.28 -15.84
CA THR A 151 0.37 -5.72 -14.58
C THR A 151 1.79 -6.21 -14.27
N LYS A 152 2.72 -5.27 -14.09
CA LYS A 152 4.12 -5.61 -13.78
C LYS A 152 4.34 -5.76 -12.27
N LEU A 153 4.78 -6.93 -11.82
CA LEU A 153 5.33 -7.10 -10.48
C LEU A 153 6.80 -6.67 -10.45
N MET A 154 7.12 -5.73 -9.58
CA MET A 154 8.43 -5.09 -9.51
C MET A 154 8.97 -5.10 -8.09
N PHE A 155 10.30 -5.10 -7.99
CA PHE A 155 11.01 -5.07 -6.71
C PHE A 155 12.00 -3.91 -6.72
N SER A 156 11.96 -3.05 -5.72
CA SER A 156 12.99 -2.02 -5.57
C SER A 156 14.32 -2.63 -5.13
N SER A 157 15.43 -2.13 -5.67
CA SER A 157 16.79 -2.56 -5.31
C SER A 157 17.32 -1.93 -4.01
N GLY A 158 16.63 -0.92 -3.49
CA GLY A 158 17.00 -0.21 -2.27
C GLY A 158 15.87 0.70 -1.75
N PRO A 159 16.07 1.33 -0.58
CA PRO A 159 15.03 2.11 0.10
C PRO A 159 14.63 3.41 -0.63
N GLN A 160 15.45 3.88 -1.57
CA GLN A 160 15.27 5.13 -2.32
C GLN A 160 15.41 4.87 -3.82
N ASN A 161 14.79 3.79 -4.31
CA ASN A 161 14.90 3.35 -5.70
C ASN A 161 13.53 3.17 -6.36
N ILE A 162 12.51 3.92 -5.93
CA ILE A 162 11.14 3.76 -6.45
C ILE A 162 11.09 4.22 -7.91
N VAL A 163 11.66 5.39 -8.21
CA VAL A 163 11.66 6.01 -9.54
C VAL A 163 12.41 5.15 -10.56
N GLU A 164 13.61 4.68 -10.22
CA GLU A 164 14.42 3.82 -11.09
C GLU A 164 13.77 2.46 -11.31
N THR A 165 13.04 1.95 -10.30
CA THR A 165 12.25 0.73 -10.43
C THR A 165 11.12 0.90 -11.44
N VAL A 166 10.44 2.05 -11.46
CA VAL A 166 9.45 2.35 -12.48
C VAL A 166 10.12 2.50 -13.85
N ALA A 167 11.17 3.33 -13.95
CA ALA A 167 11.85 3.66 -15.20
C ALA A 167 12.40 2.43 -15.94
N ARG A 168 12.94 1.44 -15.21
CA ARG A 168 13.48 0.21 -15.82
C ARG A 168 12.40 -0.78 -16.31
N ASN A 169 11.15 -0.60 -15.91
CA ASN A 169 10.05 -1.52 -16.23
C ASN A 169 9.07 -0.97 -17.26
N PHE A 170 8.96 0.35 -17.36
CA PHE A 170 8.09 1.01 -18.31
C PHE A 170 8.93 1.84 -19.25
N ALA A 171 8.84 1.52 -20.55
CA ALA A 171 9.37 2.41 -21.57
C ALA A 171 8.75 3.80 -21.39
N VAL A 172 9.62 4.78 -21.36
CA VAL A 172 9.26 6.19 -21.50
C VAL A 172 9.52 6.46 -22.96
N ASP A 173 8.47 6.80 -23.72
CA ASP A 173 8.59 7.06 -25.15
C ASP A 173 9.70 8.11 -25.36
N GLY A 174 10.84 7.68 -25.92
CA GLY A 174 12.03 8.53 -26.09
C GLY A 174 13.39 7.86 -25.97
N THR A 175 13.52 6.64 -25.45
CA THR A 175 14.81 5.91 -25.45
C THR A 175 14.64 4.41 -25.67
N ALA A 176 15.28 3.96 -26.75
CA ALA A 176 15.40 2.62 -27.34
C ALA A 176 14.24 2.16 -28.22
#